data_AF-A0A7J4T0S7-F1
#
_entry.id   AF-A0A7J4T0S7-F1
#
_cell.length_a   1.000
_cell.length_b   1.000
_cell.length_c   1.000
_cell.angle_alpha   90.00
_cell.angle_beta   90.00
_cell.angle_gamma   90.00
#
_symmetry.space_group_name_H-M   'P 1'
#
loop_
_entity.id
_entity.type
_entity.pdbx_description
1 polymer ?
#
loop_
_entity_poly.entity_id
_entity_poly.type
_entity_poly.pdbx_seq_one_letter_code
_entity_poly.pdbx_strand_id
1 'polypeptide(L)'
;MSDKKILILYGTETGNSELLAMDAENLAKELDFEVTVNGMDEITLSDMQDAGNVLIVCSTWGDGEQPDNAIDLYESLEGSDDGSMSGVGFAVLALGDTAFDLFCEAGIQWDNTLENKGGNRLNERIDCDVDYEDEAEEWLEETIGIFNKKWE
;
A
#
# COMPACT_ATOMS: atom_id res chain seq x y z
N MET A 1 4.79 -23.46 -9.70
CA MET A 1 5.37 -22.12 -9.88
C MET A 1 4.75 -21.29 -8.78
N SER A 2 5.55 -20.83 -7.82
CA SER A 2 5.04 -19.94 -6.77
C SER A 2 5.12 -18.55 -7.39
N ASP A 3 3.99 -17.96 -7.75
CA ASP A 3 3.94 -16.62 -8.35
C ASP A 3 4.28 -15.60 -7.25
N LYS A 4 5.58 -15.35 -7.08
CA LYS A 4 6.14 -14.32 -6.20
C LYS A 4 5.91 -12.95 -6.84
N LYS A 5 4.66 -12.50 -6.91
CA LYS A 5 4.31 -11.20 -7.48
C LYS A 5 3.94 -10.22 -6.39
N ILE A 6 4.39 -8.97 -6.53
CA ILE A 6 4.00 -7.86 -5.67
C ILE A 6 3.69 -6.67 -6.56
N LEU A 7 2.48 -6.11 -6.39
CA LEU A 7 2.13 -4.80 -6.92
C LEU A 7 2.32 -3.77 -5.81
N ILE A 8 3.22 -2.81 -6.03
CA ILE A 8 3.49 -1.71 -5.09
C ILE A 8 2.86 -0.45 -5.66
N LEU A 9 1.96 0.17 -4.90
CA LEU A 9 1.23 1.36 -5.32
C LEU A 9 1.57 2.53 -4.41
N TYR A 10 1.80 3.70 -4.99
CA TYR A 10 2.05 4.91 -4.22
C TYR A 10 1.06 6.04 -4.48
N GLY A 11 0.58 6.64 -3.38
CA GLY A 11 -0.16 7.89 -3.36
C GLY A 11 0.73 9.00 -2.78
N THR A 12 0.97 10.07 -3.54
CA THR A 12 1.90 11.14 -3.13
C THR A 12 1.65 12.47 -3.83
N GLU A 13 1.96 13.59 -3.14
CA GLU A 13 2.11 14.91 -3.78
C GLU A 13 3.57 15.36 -3.90
N THR A 14 4.44 15.00 -2.94
CA THR A 14 5.82 15.52 -2.86
C THR A 14 6.92 14.51 -3.21
N GLY A 15 6.57 13.24 -3.37
CA GLY A 15 7.46 12.17 -3.82
C GLY A 15 7.93 11.22 -2.71
N ASN A 16 7.64 11.49 -1.43
CA ASN A 16 8.13 10.64 -0.33
C ASN A 16 7.60 9.20 -0.41
N SER A 17 6.30 9.03 -0.68
CA SER A 17 5.71 7.69 -0.85
C SER A 17 6.25 6.97 -2.07
N GLU A 18 6.58 7.69 -3.15
CA GLU A 18 7.19 7.12 -4.36
C GLU A 18 8.59 6.59 -4.06
N LEU A 19 9.40 7.33 -3.31
CA LEU A 19 10.73 6.89 -2.90
C LEU A 19 10.67 5.61 -2.04
N LEU A 20 9.79 5.57 -1.04
CA LEU A 20 9.58 4.38 -0.23
C LEU A 20 9.06 3.18 -1.05
N ALA A 21 8.23 3.43 -2.07
CA ALA A 21 7.80 2.38 -2.98
C ALA A 21 8.96 1.82 -3.83
N MET A 22 9.91 2.67 -4.24
CA MET A 22 11.15 2.24 -4.91
C MET A 22 12.08 1.47 -3.96
N ASP A 23 12.17 1.86 -2.69
CA ASP A 23 12.95 1.13 -1.69
C ASP A 23 12.36 -0.27 -1.45
N ALA A 24 11.03 -0.35 -1.32
CA ALA A 24 10.31 -1.62 -1.25
C ALA A 24 10.53 -2.50 -2.49
N GLU A 25 10.60 -1.90 -3.69
CA GLU A 25 10.92 -2.61 -4.92
C GLU A 25 12.31 -3.26 -4.87
N ASN A 26 13.31 -2.51 -4.38
CA ASN A 26 14.68 -3.01 -4.25
C ASN A 26 14.74 -4.19 -3.27
N LEU A 27 14.14 -4.05 -2.09
CA LEU A 27 14.05 -5.11 -1.08
C LEU A 27 13.36 -6.37 -1.63
N ALA A 28 12.27 -6.21 -2.37
CA ALA A 28 11.54 -7.31 -2.98
C ALA A 28 12.34 -8.00 -4.11
N LYS A 29 13.08 -7.24 -4.93
CA LYS A 29 13.95 -7.81 -5.96
C LYS A 29 15.09 -8.65 -5.36
N GLU A 30 15.63 -8.26 -4.21
CA GLU A 30 16.64 -9.06 -3.49
C GLU A 30 16.11 -10.42 -3.02
N LEU A 31 14.78 -10.56 -2.87
CA LEU A 31 14.10 -11.78 -2.46
C LEU A 31 13.47 -12.56 -3.65
N ASP A 32 13.89 -12.23 -4.87
CA ASP A 32 13.45 -12.83 -6.14
C ASP A 32 11.95 -12.67 -6.44
N PHE A 33 11.33 -11.56 -6.04
CA PHE A 33 9.97 -11.22 -6.47
C PHE A 33 9.95 -10.61 -7.88
N GLU A 34 8.87 -10.90 -8.61
CA GLU A 34 8.43 -10.11 -9.76
C GLU A 34 7.63 -8.92 -9.22
N VAL A 35 8.20 -7.72 -9.33
CA VAL A 35 7.64 -6.51 -8.73
C VAL A 35 7.21 -5.55 -9.83
N THR A 36 6.04 -4.95 -9.64
CA THR A 36 5.60 -3.79 -10.43
C THR A 36 5.35 -2.65 -9.46
N VAL A 37 5.86 -1.46 -9.78
CA VAL A 37 5.64 -0.23 -9.01
C VAL A 37 4.90 0.76 -9.88
N ASN A 38 3.83 1.35 -9.38
CA ASN A 38 3.03 2.34 -10.11
C ASN A 38 2.46 3.43 -9.21
N GLY A 39 2.27 4.61 -9.80
CA GLY A 39 1.35 5.60 -9.25
C GLY A 39 -0.07 5.03 -9.24
N MET A 40 -0.87 5.39 -8.24
CA MET A 40 -2.24 4.89 -8.12
C MET A 40 -3.15 5.31 -9.30
N ASP A 41 -2.78 6.34 -10.05
CA ASP A 41 -3.45 6.83 -11.26
C ASP A 41 -3.03 6.08 -12.54
N GLU A 42 -2.03 5.19 -12.46
CA GLU A 42 -1.51 4.43 -13.59
C GLU A 42 -2.09 3.02 -13.70
N ILE A 43 -2.91 2.60 -12.73
CA ILE A 43 -3.45 1.25 -12.62
C ILE A 43 -4.97 1.27 -12.45
N THR A 44 -5.59 0.10 -12.62
CA THR A 44 -7.02 -0.10 -12.38
C THR A 44 -7.25 -1.01 -11.19
N LEU A 45 -8.48 -0.98 -10.65
CA LEU A 45 -8.90 -1.92 -9.61
C LEU A 45 -8.70 -3.39 -10.04
N SER A 46 -8.86 -3.71 -11.32
CA SER A 46 -8.63 -5.07 -11.84
C SER A 46 -7.18 -5.51 -11.70
N ASP A 47 -6.22 -4.59 -11.86
CA ASP A 47 -4.80 -4.91 -11.71
C ASP A 47 -4.47 -5.28 -10.26
N MET A 48 -5.12 -4.62 -9.29
CA MET A 48 -5.00 -4.96 -7.87
C MET A 48 -5.57 -6.35 -7.57
N GLN A 49 -6.71 -6.70 -8.18
CA GLN A 49 -7.38 -7.99 -8.01
C GLN A 49 -6.53 -9.16 -8.54
N ASP A 50 -5.77 -8.92 -9.60
CA ASP A 50 -4.92 -9.93 -10.25
C ASP A 50 -3.51 -10.04 -9.63
N ALA A 51 -3.10 -9.07 -8.80
CA ALA A 51 -1.73 -8.97 -8.28
C ALA A 51 -1.37 -10.05 -7.24
N GLY A 52 -2.36 -10.60 -6.53
CA GLY A 52 -2.16 -11.56 -5.44
C GLY A 52 -1.62 -10.94 -4.16
N ASN A 53 -0.56 -10.12 -4.23
CA ASN A 53 -0.08 -9.29 -3.12
C ASN A 53 0.01 -7.82 -3.54
N VAL A 54 -0.51 -6.92 -2.70
CA VAL A 54 -0.50 -5.46 -2.91
C VAL A 54 0.15 -4.76 -1.71
N LEU A 55 1.12 -3.90 -1.97
CA LEU A 55 1.67 -2.97 -0.99
C LEU A 55 1.19 -1.56 -1.31
N ILE A 56 0.52 -0.92 -0.35
CA ILE A 56 0.13 0.49 -0.46
C ILE A 56 1.13 1.34 0.30
N VAL A 57 1.64 2.39 -0.33
CA VAL A 57 2.46 3.44 0.31
C VAL A 57 1.78 4.77 0.06
N CYS A 58 1.12 5.36 1.06
CA CYS A 58 0.25 6.51 0.84
C CYS A 58 0.48 7.63 1.85
N SER A 59 0.70 8.85 1.37
CA SER A 59 0.73 10.05 2.21
C SER A 59 -0.67 10.62 2.42
N THR A 60 -0.90 11.31 3.53
CA THR A 60 -2.15 12.04 3.78
C THR A 60 -1.99 13.53 3.48
N TRP A 61 -2.99 14.15 2.86
CA TRP A 61 -2.99 15.57 2.51
C TRP A 61 -4.19 16.33 3.06
N GLY A 62 -4.08 17.66 3.13
CA GLY A 62 -5.17 18.54 3.56
C GLY A 62 -5.74 18.15 4.93
N ASP A 63 -7.06 18.01 4.98
CA ASP A 63 -7.80 17.58 6.16
C ASP A 63 -8.11 16.08 6.10
N GLY A 64 -7.08 15.24 5.95
CA GLY A 64 -7.21 13.78 5.93
C GLY A 64 -7.60 13.18 4.56
N GLU A 65 -7.31 13.90 3.49
CA GLU A 65 -7.64 13.55 2.11
C GLU A 65 -6.59 12.64 1.48
N GLN A 66 -7.02 11.86 0.49
CA GLN A 66 -6.12 11.11 -0.39
C GLN A 66 -5.27 12.08 -1.23
N PRO A 67 -4.02 11.72 -1.59
CA PRO A 67 -3.28 12.41 -2.64
C PRO A 67 -4.05 12.42 -3.96
N ASP A 68 -3.85 13.44 -4.79
CA ASP A 68 -4.56 13.63 -6.07
C ASP A 68 -4.44 12.38 -6.96
N ASN A 69 -3.25 11.76 -7.00
CA ASN A 69 -3.00 10.56 -7.80
C ASN A 69 -3.62 9.27 -7.23
N ALA A 70 -4.22 9.32 -6.04
CA ALA A 70 -4.83 8.18 -5.35
C ALA A 70 -6.36 8.21 -5.34
N ILE A 71 -6.98 9.38 -5.57
CA ILE A 71 -8.43 9.59 -5.41
C ILE A 71 -9.25 8.62 -6.26
N ASP A 72 -9.04 8.60 -7.58
CA ASP A 72 -9.87 7.83 -8.51
C ASP A 72 -9.83 6.32 -8.22
N LEU A 73 -8.66 5.82 -7.84
CA LEU A 73 -8.48 4.41 -7.50
C LEU A 73 -9.13 4.08 -6.15
N TYR A 74 -8.99 4.95 -5.15
CA TYR A 74 -9.63 4.78 -3.85
C TYR A 74 -11.15 4.76 -3.98
N GLU A 75 -11.74 5.71 -4.70
CA GLU A 75 -13.18 5.76 -4.97
C GLU A 75 -13.66 4.50 -5.71
N SER A 76 -12.86 4.00 -6.65
CA SER A 76 -13.16 2.76 -7.38
C SER A 76 -13.17 1.54 -6.44
N LEU A 77 -12.21 1.44 -5.53
CA LEU A 77 -12.17 0.38 -4.53
C LEU A 77 -13.34 0.50 -3.54
N GLU A 78 -13.60 1.70 -3.01
CA GLU A 78 -14.67 1.96 -2.05
C GLU A 78 -16.05 1.62 -2.63
N GLY A 79 -16.28 1.99 -3.90
CA GLY A 79 -17.50 1.72 -4.65
C GLY A 79 -17.64 0.29 -5.17
N SER A 80 -16.62 -0.56 -5.02
CA SER A 80 -16.65 -1.95 -5.49
C SER A 80 -17.54 -2.85 -4.63
N ASP A 81 -17.89 -4.03 -5.14
CA ASP A 81 -18.70 -5.01 -4.41
C ASP A 81 -17.95 -5.59 -3.21
N ASP A 82 -18.69 -6.08 -2.21
CA ASP A 82 -18.09 -6.82 -1.11
C ASP A 82 -17.35 -8.06 -1.63
N GLY A 83 -16.17 -8.32 -1.08
CA GLY A 83 -15.32 -9.41 -1.54
C GLY A 83 -14.55 -9.14 -2.83
N SER A 84 -14.59 -7.92 -3.40
CA SER A 84 -13.81 -7.56 -4.59
C SER A 84 -12.30 -7.78 -4.45
N MET A 85 -11.78 -7.80 -3.22
CA MET A 85 -10.37 -8.04 -2.90
C MET A 85 -10.12 -9.45 -2.34
N SER A 86 -11.10 -10.35 -2.45
CA SER A 86 -10.94 -11.75 -2.04
C SER A 86 -9.79 -12.40 -2.80
N GLY A 87 -8.80 -12.92 -2.09
CA GLY A 87 -7.62 -13.52 -2.72
C GLY A 87 -6.44 -12.56 -2.88
N VAL A 88 -6.58 -11.30 -2.45
CA VAL A 88 -5.48 -10.33 -2.40
C VAL A 88 -4.96 -10.20 -0.97
N GLY A 89 -3.68 -10.48 -0.78
CA GLY A 89 -2.95 -10.16 0.43
C GLY A 89 -2.45 -8.71 0.36
N PHE A 90 -2.55 -7.95 1.45
CA PHE A 90 -2.12 -6.56 1.42
C PHE A 90 -1.43 -6.10 2.71
N ALA A 91 -0.69 -5.01 2.60
CA ALA A 91 -0.16 -4.24 3.72
C ALA A 91 -0.10 -2.76 3.33
N VAL A 92 -0.13 -1.86 4.32
CA VAL A 92 -0.18 -0.40 4.11
C VAL A 92 0.88 0.30 4.94
N LEU A 93 1.68 1.14 4.29
CA LEU A 93 2.57 2.12 4.90
C LEU A 93 1.95 3.50 4.71
N ALA A 94 1.58 4.15 5.80
CA ALA A 94 0.95 5.46 5.77
C ALA A 94 1.96 6.54 6.20
N LEU A 95 2.08 7.60 5.41
CA LEU A 95 2.83 8.80 5.79
C LEU A 95 1.87 9.91 6.21
N GLY A 96 2.21 10.58 7.31
CA GLY A 96 1.45 11.70 7.85
C GLY A 96 2.34 12.64 8.65
N ASP A 97 1.71 13.64 9.26
CA ASP A 97 2.36 14.56 10.18
C ASP A 97 1.47 14.70 11.42
N THR A 98 2.01 14.37 12.59
CA THR A 98 1.26 14.41 13.85
C THR A 98 0.88 15.82 14.30
N ALA A 99 1.38 16.86 13.62
CA ALA A 99 0.92 18.24 13.77
C ALA A 99 -0.52 18.46 13.27
N PHE A 100 -1.08 17.52 12.51
CA PHE A 100 -2.45 17.56 11.99
C PHE A 100 -3.35 16.57 12.72
N ASP A 101 -4.63 16.92 12.89
CA ASP A 101 -5.60 16.10 13.62
C ASP A 101 -5.87 14.74 12.96
N LEU A 102 -5.80 14.69 11.62
CA LEU A 102 -6.08 13.51 10.80
C LEU A 102 -4.78 12.85 10.35
N PHE A 103 -3.96 12.48 11.33
CA PHE A 103 -2.68 11.79 11.13
C PHE A 103 -2.87 10.45 10.40
N CYS A 104 -2.19 10.28 9.26
CA CYS A 104 -2.22 9.08 8.42
C CYS A 104 -3.61 8.65 7.90
N GLU A 105 -4.61 9.54 7.93
CA GLU A 105 -6.01 9.21 7.61
C GLU A 105 -6.19 8.57 6.22
N ALA A 106 -5.46 9.02 5.19
CA ALA A 106 -5.54 8.42 3.86
C ALA A 106 -5.09 6.94 3.86
N GLY A 107 -4.01 6.62 4.57
CA GLY A 107 -3.52 5.26 4.73
C GLY A 107 -4.43 4.40 5.62
N ILE A 108 -5.01 4.99 6.67
CA ILE A 108 -6.03 4.35 7.52
C ILE A 108 -7.24 3.93 6.67
N GLN A 109 -7.69 4.80 5.77
CA GLN A 109 -8.79 4.52 4.85
C GLN A 109 -8.45 3.37 3.90
N TRP A 110 -7.27 3.38 3.27
CA TRP A 110 -6.82 2.27 2.41
C TRP A 110 -6.83 0.93 3.13
N ASP A 111 -6.24 0.88 4.32
CA ASP A 111 -6.13 -0.34 5.12
C ASP A 111 -7.50 -0.90 5.50
N ASN A 112 -8.40 -0.04 6.00
CA ASN A 112 -9.75 -0.44 6.38
C ASN A 112 -10.58 -0.86 5.17
N THR A 113 -10.52 -0.10 4.06
CA THR A 113 -11.32 -0.38 2.87
C THR A 113 -10.87 -1.67 2.21
N LEU A 114 -9.57 -1.94 2.11
CA LEU A 114 -9.06 -3.22 1.58
C LEU A 114 -9.56 -4.41 2.40
N GLU A 115 -9.49 -4.34 3.74
CA GLU A 115 -10.01 -5.39 4.62
C GLU A 115 -11.53 -5.56 4.46
N ASN A 116 -12.29 -4.46 4.45
CA ASN A 116 -13.74 -4.47 4.27
C ASN A 116 -14.16 -5.07 2.92
N LYS A 117 -13.35 -4.90 1.87
CA LYS A 117 -13.58 -5.50 0.55
C LYS A 117 -13.06 -6.94 0.43
N GLY A 118 -12.65 -7.56 1.54
CA GLY A 118 -12.27 -8.97 1.61
C GLY A 118 -10.79 -9.25 1.36
N GLY A 119 -9.95 -8.21 1.32
CA GLY A 119 -8.50 -8.35 1.29
C GLY A 119 -7.98 -8.95 2.60
N ASN A 120 -6.87 -9.67 2.52
CA ASN A 120 -6.22 -10.27 3.69
C ASN A 120 -5.05 -9.39 4.15
N ARG A 121 -5.20 -8.71 5.29
CA ARG A 121 -4.11 -7.91 5.88
C ARG A 121 -2.99 -8.84 6.32
N LEU A 122 -1.85 -8.78 5.66
CA LEU A 122 -0.69 -9.66 5.89
C LEU A 122 0.27 -9.10 6.96
N ASN A 123 0.40 -7.79 7.03
CA ASN A 123 1.10 -7.08 8.09
C ASN A 123 0.25 -5.92 8.60
N GLU A 124 0.34 -5.60 9.89
CA GLU A 124 -0.36 -4.44 10.45
C GLU A 124 0.15 -3.15 9.79
N ARG A 125 -0.77 -2.22 9.49
CA ARG A 125 -0.44 -0.91 8.96
C ARG A 125 0.52 -0.20 9.90
N ILE A 126 1.53 0.45 9.33
CA ILE A 126 2.37 1.42 10.05
C ILE A 126 1.96 2.84 9.68
N ASP A 127 1.89 3.70 10.69
CA ASP A 127 1.60 5.13 10.57
C ASP A 127 2.87 5.91 10.92
N CYS A 128 3.58 6.42 9.90
CA CYS A 128 4.85 7.12 10.09
C CYS A 128 4.67 8.65 10.09
N ASP A 129 5.37 9.31 11.00
CA ASP A 129 5.46 10.78 11.09
C ASP A 129 6.56 11.34 10.17
N VAL A 130 6.92 12.63 10.28
CA VAL A 130 7.89 13.30 9.40
C VAL A 130 9.30 12.70 9.38
N ASP A 131 9.75 12.08 10.48
CA ASP A 131 11.05 11.40 10.61
C ASP A 131 10.87 9.88 10.39
N TYR A 132 10.26 9.50 9.26
CA TYR A 132 9.76 8.14 9.00
C TYR A 132 10.84 7.12 8.62
N GLU A 133 12.03 7.55 8.21
CA GLU A 133 12.92 6.72 7.38
C GLU A 133 13.30 5.38 8.04
N ASP A 134 13.75 5.42 9.30
CA ASP A 134 14.19 4.21 10.01
C ASP A 134 13.00 3.25 10.29
N GLU A 135 11.83 3.80 10.67
CA GLU A 135 10.64 3.00 10.97
C GLU A 135 10.04 2.38 9.70
N ALA A 136 10.04 3.14 8.60
CA ALA A 136 9.60 2.68 7.29
C ALA A 136 10.51 1.56 6.75
N GLU A 137 11.83 1.71 6.86
CA GLU A 137 12.80 0.70 6.41
C GLU A 137 12.59 -0.63 7.15
N GLU A 138 12.54 -0.62 8.48
CA GLU A 138 12.34 -1.84 9.29
C GLU A 138 11.01 -2.52 8.94
N TRP A 139 9.93 -1.74 8.81
CA TRP A 139 8.62 -2.27 8.48
C TRP A 139 8.54 -2.83 7.05
N LEU A 140 9.21 -2.20 6.08
CA LEU A 140 9.28 -2.70 4.70
C LEU A 140 10.02 -4.04 4.64
N GLU A 141 11.17 -4.17 5.30
CA GLU A 141 11.92 -5.42 5.36
C GLU A 141 11.06 -6.58 5.92
N GLU A 142 10.34 -6.32 7.01
CA GLU A 142 9.43 -7.30 7.60
C GLU A 142 8.29 -7.67 6.63
N THR A 143 7.64 -6.66 6.04
CA THR A 143 6.47 -6.83 5.16
C THR A 143 6.81 -7.64 3.92
N ILE A 144 7.91 -7.31 3.23
CA ILE A 144 8.35 -8.07 2.05
C ILE A 144 8.71 -9.52 2.46
N GLY A 145 9.30 -9.71 3.64
CA GLY A 145 9.54 -11.03 4.21
C GLY A 145 8.27 -11.85 4.45
N ILE A 146 7.15 -11.21 4.81
CA ILE A 146 5.84 -11.85 4.97
C ILE A 146 5.25 -12.24 3.62
N PHE A 147 5.30 -11.36 2.62
CA PHE A 147 4.76 -11.63 1.26
C PHE A 147 5.41 -12.87 0.60
N ASN A 148 6.60 -13.26 1.06
CA ASN A 148 7.33 -14.44 0.54
C ASN A 148 6.71 -15.75 1.05
N LYS A 149 5.84 -15.68 2.06
CA LYS A 149 5.13 -16.82 2.61
C LYS A 149 3.78 -16.95 1.90
N LYS A 150 3.46 -18.17 1.47
CA LYS A 150 2.12 -18.48 0.99
C LYS A 150 1.17 -18.42 2.19
N TRP A 151 0.19 -17.54 2.14
CA TRP A 151 -0.89 -17.47 3.12
C TRP A 151 -2.01 -18.46 2.71
N GLU A 152 -2.56 -19.20 3.70
CA GLU A 152 -3.50 -20.34 3.51
C GLU A 152 -4.98 -19.93 3.60
#